data_AF-A0A9Y2JPV0-F1
#
_entry.id   AF-A0A9Y2JPV0-F1
#
_cell.length_a   1.000
_cell.length_b   1.000
_cell.length_c   1.000
_cell.angle_alpha   90.00
_cell.angle_beta   90.00
_cell.angle_gamma   90.00
#
_symmetry.space_group_name_H-M   'P 1'
#
loop_
_entity.id
_entity.type
_entity.pdbx_description
1 polymer ?
#
loop_
_entity_poly.entity_id
_entity_poly.type
_entity_poly.pdbx_seq_one_letter_code
_entity_poly.pdbx_strand_id
1 'polypeptide(L)'
;MKLPPDDHELSPHTGYTREHWVAAADGLLDAAWRWASPGKARLDLPGPASANGVRSDGLEGFARTFLAAAFRVAGGGDPRNWLERYAEGLDAGTRTPGRDDPESWPVILGHDVAGQPMVESASVALGLRLTRPWLWDQLETPVQDRVEEWLRGALRHVPAPNNWYLFPFTVAGFLVDVGRGDAATARARDRALELLEGWYRGDGWYADGDGRAFDYYNGWAMHLYPVLDAHLAGKPTHHGDRLREHLASLKLWFGADGAPLHFGRSLTYRFAAVSAVGLGAVTGGTPLRPGLSRRLLSGALKYFLDRGAVDDHGLLSLGWHGPHAPTTQFYSGPGSPYWASKAFVCLLAPEDHPLWTSTEESEDADTIRAEPAPGFLLQKADGVVRLHNHGSDHLRPHEAESAAGDDPHYGRFAYSTHTGPTAKDNPADNHFAVVVEGVRSVRRRIHPLGAGSGDGWGWAASWHRPIFGTAAVPGLRVESVTVARGRDEVRVHRVVGGPPGATAEQTGWAADSVLEPLTGWAGQDEVRAPHGTAYTPWVTLARLTGPAEGTTVFAAHAVLGAGGADVTADGTEIRWPDGFTVRIAFDPLEVTAG
;
A
#
# COMPACT_ATOMS: atom_id res chain seq x y z
N MET A 1 7.28 11.00 21.99
CA MET A 1 7.98 9.70 21.98
C MET A 1 9.45 9.96 22.29
N LYS A 2 10.10 9.17 23.15
CA LYS A 2 11.54 9.31 23.44
C LYS A 2 12.28 8.12 22.82
N LEU A 3 13.02 8.37 21.74
CA LEU A 3 13.86 7.35 21.10
C LEU A 3 15.22 7.28 21.80
N PRO A 4 15.89 6.12 21.79
CA PRO A 4 17.29 6.01 22.22
C PRO A 4 18.22 6.78 21.25
N PRO A 5 19.51 6.97 21.61
CA PRO A 5 20.49 7.52 20.69
C PRO A 5 20.70 6.62 19.46
N ASP A 6 20.97 7.24 18.32
CA ASP A 6 21.34 6.55 17.09
C ASP A 6 22.64 5.74 17.27
N ASP A 7 22.66 4.50 16.75
CA ASP A 7 23.83 3.63 16.67
C ASP A 7 24.27 3.48 15.21
N HIS A 8 25.26 4.29 14.82
CA HIS A 8 25.82 4.27 13.47
C HIS A 8 26.95 3.25 13.27
N GLU A 9 27.37 2.52 14.32
CA GLU A 9 28.30 1.40 14.16
C GLU A 9 27.52 0.16 13.67
N LEU A 10 26.38 -0.15 14.29
CA LEU A 10 25.51 -1.24 13.88
C LEU A 10 24.58 -0.84 12.73
N SER A 11 24.11 0.41 12.71
CA SER A 11 23.14 0.91 11.74
C SER A 11 23.66 2.16 11.00
N PRO A 12 24.69 2.01 10.14
CA PRO A 12 25.38 3.14 9.51
C PRO A 12 24.50 4.10 8.69
N HIS A 13 23.34 3.67 8.18
CA HIS A 13 22.48 4.51 7.35
C HIS A 13 21.34 5.15 8.14
N THR A 14 20.74 4.44 9.09
CA THR A 14 19.55 4.91 9.80
C THR A 14 19.80 5.26 11.26
N GLY A 15 20.85 4.71 11.89
CA GLY A 15 21.05 4.79 13.35
C GLY A 15 20.09 3.90 14.15
N TYR A 16 19.05 3.35 13.52
CA TYR A 16 17.96 2.67 14.20
C TYR A 16 18.24 1.19 14.45
N THR A 17 18.11 0.81 15.71
CA THR A 17 18.30 -0.55 16.24
C THR A 17 16.96 -1.16 16.69
N ARG A 18 16.99 -2.38 17.23
CA ARG A 18 15.81 -2.99 17.86
C ARG A 18 15.22 -2.11 18.96
N GLU A 19 16.07 -1.40 19.72
CA GLU A 19 15.61 -0.51 20.80
C GLU A 19 14.76 0.65 20.28
N HIS A 20 15.03 1.14 19.07
CA HIS A 20 14.20 2.18 18.43
C HIS A 20 12.81 1.65 18.09
N TRP A 21 12.72 0.40 17.61
CA TRP A 21 11.45 -0.27 17.35
C TRP A 21 10.64 -0.51 18.63
N VAL A 22 11.32 -0.94 19.71
CA VAL A 22 10.72 -1.08 21.04
C VAL A 22 10.21 0.27 21.55
N ALA A 23 11.03 1.32 21.49
CA ALA A 23 10.67 2.66 21.94
C ALA A 23 9.52 3.26 21.11
N ALA A 24 9.47 2.98 19.81
CA ALA A 24 8.37 3.38 18.94
C ALA A 24 7.06 2.69 19.33
N ALA A 25 7.08 1.36 19.52
CA ALA A 25 5.90 0.61 19.98
C ALA A 25 5.41 1.14 21.34
N ASP A 26 6.31 1.22 22.33
CA ASP A 26 6.00 1.67 23.69
C ASP A 26 5.45 3.11 23.68
N GLY A 27 6.07 4.02 22.92
CA GLY A 27 5.65 5.42 22.84
C GLY A 27 4.29 5.61 22.17
N LEU A 28 3.98 4.84 21.12
CA LEU A 28 2.68 4.88 20.45
C LEU A 28 1.56 4.30 21.34
N LEU A 29 1.86 3.24 22.10
CA LEU A 29 0.95 2.65 23.07
C LEU A 29 0.69 3.59 24.26
N ASP A 30 1.76 4.14 24.87
CA ASP A 30 1.67 5.13 25.95
C ASP A 30 0.79 6.32 25.55
N ALA A 31 0.88 6.76 24.29
CA ALA A 31 0.06 7.84 23.77
C ALA A 31 -1.41 7.45 23.59
N ALA A 32 -1.67 6.32 22.93
CA ALA A 32 -3.03 5.85 22.64
C ALA A 32 -3.83 5.55 23.91
N TRP A 33 -3.19 4.95 24.93
CA TRP A 33 -3.84 4.59 26.19
C TRP A 33 -4.33 5.78 27.03
N ARG A 34 -3.90 7.02 26.72
CA ARG A 34 -4.47 8.23 27.34
C ARG A 34 -5.93 8.50 26.95
N TRP A 35 -6.40 7.84 25.89
CA TRP A 35 -7.73 8.04 25.29
C TRP A 35 -8.64 6.81 25.49
N ALA A 36 -8.33 5.98 26.48
CA ALA A 36 -9.14 4.82 26.79
C ALA A 36 -10.51 5.20 27.37
N SER A 37 -11.54 4.44 27.00
CA SER A 37 -12.82 4.47 27.70
C SER A 37 -12.65 4.07 29.17
N PRO A 38 -13.59 4.44 30.08
CA PRO A 38 -13.50 4.07 31.50
C PRO A 38 -13.27 2.58 31.77
N GLY A 39 -13.93 1.71 31.01
CA GLY A 39 -13.77 0.25 31.06
C GLY A 39 -12.68 -0.30 30.13
N LYS A 40 -11.88 0.58 29.50
CA LYS A 40 -10.75 0.24 28.62
C LYS A 40 -11.13 -0.55 27.37
N ALA A 41 -12.43 -0.66 27.04
CA ALA A 41 -12.90 -1.40 25.89
C ALA A 41 -12.62 -0.70 24.56
N ARG A 42 -12.50 0.62 24.54
CA ARG A 42 -12.22 1.41 23.33
C ARG A 42 -11.08 2.39 23.58
N LEU A 43 -10.38 2.74 22.50
CA LEU A 43 -9.47 3.87 22.49
C LEU A 43 -10.05 4.95 21.57
N ASP A 44 -10.76 5.92 22.15
CA ASP A 44 -11.50 6.95 21.43
C ASP A 44 -10.53 8.11 21.08
N LEU A 45 -9.63 7.85 20.11
CA LEU A 45 -8.59 8.80 19.70
C LEU A 45 -9.18 10.09 19.07
N PRO A 46 -8.55 11.27 19.26
CA PRO A 46 -9.06 12.53 18.72
C PRO A 46 -8.94 12.60 17.19
N GLY A 47 -9.96 13.17 16.54
CA GLY A 47 -9.95 13.41 15.09
C GLY A 47 -11.33 13.27 14.46
N PRO A 48 -11.45 13.51 13.14
CA PRO A 48 -12.70 13.28 12.41
C PRO A 48 -13.05 11.79 12.40
N ALA A 49 -14.32 11.47 12.66
CA ALA A 49 -14.80 10.10 12.60
C ALA A 49 -14.83 9.56 11.17
N SER A 50 -14.65 8.25 11.03
CA SER A 50 -14.84 7.55 9.76
C SER A 50 -16.32 7.44 9.39
N ALA A 51 -16.61 6.98 8.17
CA ALA A 51 -17.96 6.60 7.77
C ALA A 51 -18.60 5.48 8.63
N ASN A 52 -17.79 4.73 9.41
CA ASN A 52 -18.28 3.69 10.32
C ASN A 52 -18.66 4.23 11.71
N GLY A 53 -18.35 5.49 11.99
CA GLY A 53 -18.72 6.20 13.21
C GLY A 53 -17.83 5.89 14.43
N VAL A 54 -17.95 6.77 15.42
CA VAL A 54 -17.04 6.86 16.59
C VAL A 54 -16.88 5.57 17.38
N ARG A 55 -17.93 4.73 17.47
CA ARG A 55 -17.85 3.46 18.19
C ARG A 55 -17.01 2.42 17.47
N SER A 56 -17.12 2.37 16.14
CA SER A 56 -16.26 1.50 15.32
C SER A 56 -14.83 2.01 15.35
N ASP A 57 -14.63 3.33 15.29
CA ASP A 57 -13.31 3.96 15.38
C ASP A 57 -12.62 3.71 16.74
N GLY A 58 -13.39 3.67 17.83
CA GLY A 58 -12.88 3.35 19.17
C GLY A 58 -12.44 1.89 19.32
N LEU A 59 -13.22 0.95 18.75
CA LEU A 59 -12.81 -0.47 18.63
C LEU A 59 -11.58 -0.60 17.74
N GLU A 60 -11.53 0.17 16.65
CA GLU A 60 -10.40 0.24 15.74
C GLU A 60 -9.12 0.66 16.46
N GLY A 61 -9.18 1.72 17.27
CA GLY A 61 -8.08 2.14 18.14
C GLY A 61 -7.63 1.04 19.10
N PHE A 62 -8.56 0.38 19.79
CA PHE A 62 -8.26 -0.75 20.69
C PHE A 62 -7.58 -1.90 19.95
N ALA A 63 -8.18 -2.40 18.88
CA ALA A 63 -7.74 -3.61 18.20
C ALA A 63 -6.40 -3.42 17.48
N ARG A 64 -6.18 -2.26 16.85
CA ARG A 64 -4.95 -1.98 16.10
C ARG A 64 -3.78 -1.67 17.02
N THR A 65 -4.00 -1.02 18.16
CA THR A 65 -2.95 -0.87 19.18
C THR A 65 -2.66 -2.19 19.89
N PHE A 66 -3.66 -3.06 20.08
CA PHE A 66 -3.44 -4.38 20.65
C PHE A 66 -2.47 -5.22 19.81
N LEU A 67 -2.47 -5.09 18.49
CA LEU A 67 -1.44 -5.71 17.64
C LEU A 67 -0.02 -5.25 17.98
N ALA A 68 0.20 -3.94 18.16
CA ALA A 68 1.52 -3.42 18.52
C ALA A 68 1.95 -3.97 19.88
N ALA A 69 1.05 -3.97 20.88
CA ALA A 69 1.31 -4.54 22.19
C ALA A 69 1.61 -6.05 22.09
N ALA A 70 0.85 -6.79 21.31
CA ALA A 70 1.02 -8.23 21.16
C ALA A 70 2.38 -8.61 20.55
N PHE A 71 2.80 -7.94 19.47
CA PHE A 71 4.12 -8.15 18.89
C PHE A 71 5.24 -7.75 19.87
N ARG A 72 5.07 -6.61 20.57
CA ARG A 72 6.02 -6.11 21.56
C ARG A 72 6.19 -7.05 22.75
N VAL A 73 5.11 -7.66 23.23
CA VAL A 73 5.13 -8.59 24.37
C VAL A 73 5.67 -9.95 23.97
N ALA A 74 5.19 -10.52 22.86
CA ALA A 74 5.69 -11.81 22.36
C ALA A 74 7.19 -11.76 22.04
N GLY A 75 7.69 -10.60 21.61
CA GLY A 75 9.09 -10.39 21.26
C GLY A 75 10.04 -10.00 22.41
N GLY A 76 9.53 -9.60 23.57
CA GLY A 76 10.38 -8.99 24.61
C GLY A 76 9.71 -8.62 25.93
N GLY A 77 8.59 -9.24 26.29
CA GLY A 77 7.89 -9.07 27.56
C GLY A 77 7.02 -7.80 27.68
N ASP A 78 6.29 -7.69 28.79
CA ASP A 78 5.31 -6.63 29.05
C ASP A 78 5.71 -5.72 30.24
N PRO A 79 6.75 -4.87 30.10
CA PRO A 79 7.22 -4.03 31.21
C PRO A 79 6.24 -2.91 31.61
N ARG A 80 5.22 -2.65 30.78
CA ARG A 80 4.22 -1.59 30.99
C ARG A 80 2.86 -2.14 31.44
N ASN A 81 2.76 -3.46 31.55
CA ASN A 81 1.55 -4.17 31.92
C ASN A 81 0.36 -3.81 31.01
N TRP A 82 0.61 -3.80 29.70
CA TRP A 82 -0.39 -3.57 28.67
C TRP A 82 -1.46 -4.66 28.67
N LEU A 83 -1.07 -5.92 28.86
CA LEU A 83 -1.99 -7.05 28.74
C LEU A 83 -3.10 -7.03 29.79
N GLU A 84 -2.84 -6.54 31.01
CA GLU A 84 -3.90 -6.35 32.02
C GLU A 84 -4.98 -5.37 31.52
N ARG A 85 -4.56 -4.25 30.91
CA ARG A 85 -5.50 -3.25 30.37
C ARG A 85 -6.32 -3.81 29.21
N TYR A 86 -5.70 -4.61 28.35
CA TYR A 86 -6.39 -5.30 27.27
C TYR A 86 -7.34 -6.39 27.80
N ALA A 87 -7.01 -7.08 28.90
CA ALA A 87 -7.90 -8.02 29.56
C ALA A 87 -9.18 -7.35 30.08
N GLU A 88 -9.04 -6.21 30.76
CA GLU A 88 -10.17 -5.39 31.22
C GLU A 88 -11.04 -4.93 30.05
N GLY A 89 -10.42 -4.45 28.97
CA GLY A 89 -11.13 -4.01 27.77
C GLY A 89 -11.86 -5.13 27.03
N LEU A 90 -11.27 -6.33 26.96
CA LEU A 90 -11.90 -7.52 26.40
C LEU A 90 -13.15 -7.91 27.20
N ASP A 91 -13.07 -7.92 28.53
CA ASP A 91 -14.22 -8.20 29.39
C ASP A 91 -15.31 -7.13 29.20
N ALA A 92 -14.95 -5.85 29.31
CA ALA A 92 -15.91 -4.75 29.20
C ALA A 92 -16.59 -4.68 27.83
N GLY A 93 -15.80 -4.76 26.75
CA GLY A 93 -16.29 -4.62 25.37
C GLY A 93 -17.20 -5.75 24.92
N THR A 94 -16.95 -6.98 25.38
CA THR A 94 -17.71 -8.17 25.00
C THR A 94 -18.90 -8.47 25.91
N ARG A 95 -19.12 -7.68 26.96
CA ARG A 95 -20.18 -7.91 27.95
C ARG A 95 -21.59 -7.76 27.38
N THR A 96 -21.82 -6.70 26.60
CA THR A 96 -23.12 -6.43 25.96
C THR A 96 -22.98 -5.89 24.54
N PRO A 97 -22.38 -6.65 23.59
CA PRO A 97 -22.11 -6.14 22.25
C PRO A 97 -23.35 -5.57 21.54
N GLY A 98 -23.19 -4.46 20.84
CA GLY A 98 -24.25 -3.74 20.14
C GLY A 98 -25.07 -2.78 21.01
N ARG A 99 -25.03 -2.89 22.34
CA ARG A 99 -25.71 -1.94 23.24
C ARG A 99 -25.14 -0.53 23.06
N ASP A 100 -26.00 0.48 23.08
CA ASP A 100 -25.58 1.87 22.94
C ASP A 100 -25.04 2.44 24.26
N ASP A 101 -23.76 2.19 24.52
CA ASP A 101 -23.05 2.65 25.70
C ASP A 101 -21.54 2.87 25.44
N PRO A 102 -20.80 3.46 26.40
CA PRO A 102 -19.39 3.80 26.24
C PRO A 102 -18.41 2.61 26.13
N GLU A 103 -18.81 1.38 26.44
CA GLU A 103 -17.88 0.24 26.49
C GLU A 103 -18.20 -0.83 25.45
N SER A 104 -19.49 -1.10 25.23
CA SER A 104 -19.93 -2.22 24.40
C SER A 104 -19.40 -2.12 22.97
N TRP A 105 -18.75 -3.20 22.52
CA TRP A 105 -18.26 -3.31 21.16
C TRP A 105 -19.40 -3.43 20.15
N PRO A 106 -19.24 -2.89 18.93
CA PRO A 106 -20.17 -3.16 17.85
C PRO A 106 -20.20 -4.67 17.54
N VAL A 107 -21.35 -5.16 17.10
CA VAL A 107 -21.48 -6.53 16.61
C VAL A 107 -20.82 -6.66 15.23
N ILE A 108 -20.23 -7.82 14.95
CA ILE A 108 -19.67 -8.11 13.62
C ILE A 108 -20.83 -8.50 12.69
N LEU A 109 -21.00 -7.76 11.59
CA LEU A 109 -22.03 -7.97 10.57
C LEU A 109 -21.41 -8.11 9.17
N GLY A 110 -22.26 -8.25 8.14
CA GLY A 110 -21.85 -8.27 6.73
C GLY A 110 -21.20 -6.96 6.28
N HIS A 111 -20.29 -7.05 5.31
CA HIS A 111 -19.54 -5.90 4.78
C HIS A 111 -20.42 -4.78 4.21
N ASP A 112 -21.63 -5.11 3.77
CA ASP A 112 -22.64 -4.21 3.19
C ASP A 112 -23.56 -3.55 4.24
N VAL A 113 -23.46 -3.94 5.50
CA VAL A 113 -24.30 -3.41 6.59
C VAL A 113 -23.48 -2.58 7.58
N ALA A 114 -22.57 -3.22 8.30
CA ALA A 114 -21.68 -2.61 9.29
C ALA A 114 -20.49 -3.54 9.53
N GLY A 115 -19.78 -3.86 8.47
CA GLY A 115 -18.78 -4.93 8.49
C GLY A 115 -17.41 -4.54 9.03
N GLN A 116 -17.17 -3.26 9.32
CA GLN A 116 -15.86 -2.80 9.83
C GLN A 116 -15.37 -3.66 11.00
N PRO A 117 -16.15 -3.96 12.06
CA PRO A 117 -15.69 -4.78 13.20
C PRO A 117 -15.12 -6.16 12.83
N MET A 118 -15.45 -6.70 11.65
CA MET A 118 -14.82 -7.92 11.12
C MET A 118 -13.30 -7.73 10.91
N VAL A 119 -12.90 -6.56 10.41
CA VAL A 119 -11.51 -6.15 10.21
C VAL A 119 -10.77 -6.14 11.54
N GLU A 120 -11.34 -5.49 12.56
CA GLU A 120 -10.76 -5.40 13.90
C GLU A 120 -10.71 -6.75 14.61
N SER A 121 -11.69 -7.64 14.36
CA SER A 121 -11.71 -8.99 14.95
C SER A 121 -10.46 -9.82 14.62
N ALA A 122 -9.87 -9.64 13.43
CA ALA A 122 -8.63 -10.29 13.05
C ALA A 122 -7.43 -9.77 13.87
N SER A 123 -7.43 -8.47 14.17
CA SER A 123 -6.41 -7.84 15.00
C SER A 123 -6.49 -8.32 16.44
N VAL A 124 -7.70 -8.42 17.00
CA VAL A 124 -7.95 -9.00 18.32
C VAL A 124 -7.54 -10.47 18.38
N ALA A 125 -7.98 -11.29 17.41
CA ALA A 125 -7.65 -12.71 17.36
C ALA A 125 -6.14 -12.97 17.24
N LEU A 126 -5.46 -12.23 16.37
CA LEU A 126 -4.00 -12.36 16.23
C LEU A 126 -3.28 -11.91 17.49
N GLY A 127 -3.72 -10.80 18.11
CA GLY A 127 -3.17 -10.33 19.38
C GLY A 127 -3.29 -11.39 20.48
N LEU A 128 -4.49 -11.94 20.67
CA LEU A 128 -4.76 -13.00 21.64
C LEU A 128 -3.91 -14.25 21.37
N ARG A 129 -3.73 -14.64 20.11
CA ARG A 129 -2.91 -15.79 19.74
C ARG A 129 -1.44 -15.59 20.08
N LEU A 130 -0.89 -14.42 19.73
CA LEU A 130 0.51 -14.08 20.00
C LEU A 130 0.79 -13.98 21.50
N THR A 131 -0.17 -13.50 22.29
CA THR A 131 -0.01 -13.30 23.73
C THR A 131 -0.66 -14.40 24.57
N ARG A 132 -1.02 -15.53 23.97
CA ARG A 132 -1.90 -16.54 24.59
C ARG A 132 -1.47 -16.94 26.02
N PRO A 133 -0.20 -17.31 26.30
CA PRO A 133 0.21 -17.74 27.64
C PRO A 133 0.05 -16.65 28.71
N TRP A 134 0.16 -15.38 28.32
CA TRP A 134 0.15 -14.23 29.22
C TRP A 134 -1.22 -13.56 29.34
N LEU A 135 -2.11 -13.74 28.36
CA LEU A 135 -3.42 -13.10 28.31
C LEU A 135 -4.56 -14.12 28.24
N TRP A 136 -4.76 -14.77 27.10
CA TRP A 136 -5.94 -15.62 26.88
C TRP A 136 -6.08 -16.72 27.94
N ASP A 137 -4.99 -17.43 28.24
CA ASP A 137 -4.98 -18.52 29.22
C ASP A 137 -5.19 -18.01 30.67
N GLN A 138 -5.02 -16.71 30.91
CA GLN A 138 -5.22 -16.06 32.21
C GLN A 138 -6.62 -15.43 32.37
N LEU A 139 -7.38 -15.29 31.28
CA LEU A 139 -8.76 -14.79 31.34
C LEU A 139 -9.68 -15.82 32.01
N GLU A 140 -10.64 -15.33 32.80
CA GLU A 140 -11.69 -16.19 33.33
C GLU A 140 -12.52 -16.82 32.20
N THR A 141 -12.96 -18.07 32.38
CA THR A 141 -13.75 -18.80 31.37
C THR A 141 -14.96 -18.01 30.85
N PRO A 142 -15.76 -17.30 31.68
CA PRO A 142 -16.86 -16.51 31.17
C PRO A 142 -16.44 -15.35 30.24
N VAL A 143 -15.25 -14.78 30.44
CA VAL A 143 -14.69 -13.76 29.55
C VAL A 143 -14.25 -14.40 28.24
N GLN A 144 -13.54 -15.53 28.31
CA GLN A 144 -13.15 -16.31 27.12
C GLN A 144 -14.36 -16.65 26.25
N ASP A 145 -15.46 -17.11 26.86
CA ASP A 145 -16.67 -17.49 26.15
C ASP A 145 -17.33 -16.30 25.44
N ARG A 146 -17.36 -15.11 26.07
CA ARG A 146 -17.89 -13.88 25.44
C ARG A 146 -17.01 -13.38 24.30
N VAL A 147 -15.69 -13.42 24.49
CA VAL A 147 -14.73 -13.04 23.44
C VAL A 147 -14.85 -13.99 22.24
N GLU A 148 -14.94 -15.30 22.47
CA GLU A 148 -15.20 -16.27 21.41
C GLU A 148 -16.51 -15.96 20.68
N GLU A 149 -17.61 -15.74 21.40
CA GLU A 149 -18.91 -15.48 20.78
C GLU A 149 -18.88 -14.23 19.91
N TRP A 150 -18.22 -13.16 20.36
CA TRP A 150 -18.03 -11.96 19.56
C TRP A 150 -17.20 -12.24 18.30
N LEU A 151 -16.05 -12.92 18.44
CA LEU A 151 -15.18 -13.28 17.32
C LEU A 151 -15.88 -14.18 16.28
N ARG A 152 -16.73 -15.10 16.73
CA ARG A 152 -17.52 -15.98 15.85
C ARG A 152 -18.46 -15.21 14.93
N GLY A 153 -18.78 -13.96 15.23
CA GLY A 153 -19.47 -13.06 14.30
C GLY A 153 -18.79 -12.97 12.92
N ALA A 154 -17.44 -12.99 12.87
CA ALA A 154 -16.70 -12.99 11.61
C ALA A 154 -16.90 -14.26 10.78
N LEU A 155 -17.18 -15.40 11.43
CA LEU A 155 -17.41 -16.68 10.76
C LEU A 155 -18.86 -16.83 10.24
N ARG A 156 -19.79 -16.02 10.75
CA ARG A 156 -21.22 -16.08 10.44
C ARG A 156 -21.65 -15.11 9.34
N HIS A 157 -20.82 -14.12 9.01
CA HIS A 157 -21.16 -13.04 8.08
C HIS A 157 -20.23 -13.01 6.87
N VAL A 158 -20.72 -12.38 5.79
CA VAL A 158 -20.04 -12.36 4.49
C VAL A 158 -19.00 -11.23 4.42
N PRO A 159 -17.70 -11.56 4.28
CA PRO A 159 -16.65 -10.57 4.06
C PRO A 159 -16.79 -9.92 2.67
N ALA A 160 -16.14 -8.76 2.47
CA ALA A 160 -15.98 -8.21 1.13
C ALA A 160 -15.18 -9.20 0.24
N PRO A 161 -15.44 -9.27 -1.08
CA PRO A 161 -14.78 -10.20 -2.01
C PRO A 161 -13.35 -9.80 -2.37
N ASN A 162 -12.49 -9.69 -1.35
CA ASN A 162 -11.08 -9.29 -1.41
C ASN A 162 -10.36 -9.81 -0.15
N ASN A 163 -9.22 -9.21 0.22
CA ASN A 163 -8.43 -9.53 1.42
C ASN A 163 -9.25 -9.68 2.72
N TRP A 164 -10.48 -9.17 2.81
CA TRP A 164 -11.37 -9.36 3.95
C TRP A 164 -11.63 -10.83 4.30
N TYR A 165 -11.52 -11.77 3.36
CA TYR A 165 -11.60 -13.21 3.67
C TYR A 165 -10.46 -13.70 4.58
N LEU A 166 -9.35 -12.96 4.68
CA LEU A 166 -8.24 -13.28 5.58
C LEU A 166 -8.56 -12.91 7.04
N PHE A 167 -9.59 -12.09 7.29
CA PHE A 167 -10.02 -11.76 8.65
C PHE A 167 -10.69 -12.95 9.37
N PRO A 168 -11.75 -13.58 8.83
CA PRO A 168 -12.29 -14.80 9.43
C PRO A 168 -11.30 -15.97 9.39
N PHE A 169 -10.38 -16.03 8.42
CA PHE A 169 -9.25 -16.98 8.43
C PHE A 169 -8.40 -16.83 9.69
N THR A 170 -8.05 -15.59 10.05
CA THR A 170 -7.22 -15.27 11.22
C THR A 170 -7.96 -15.59 12.51
N VAL A 171 -9.25 -15.23 12.60
CA VAL A 171 -10.13 -15.59 13.72
C VAL A 171 -10.21 -17.10 13.88
N ALA A 172 -10.46 -17.83 12.79
CA ALA A 172 -10.53 -19.28 12.80
C ALA A 172 -9.21 -19.92 13.24
N GLY A 173 -8.06 -19.38 12.81
CA GLY A 173 -6.74 -19.85 13.25
C GLY A 173 -6.52 -19.72 14.74
N PHE A 174 -6.91 -18.59 15.34
CA PHE A 174 -6.88 -18.42 16.79
C PHE A 174 -7.81 -19.41 17.52
N LEU A 175 -9.07 -19.53 17.08
CA LEU A 175 -10.04 -20.43 17.73
C LEU A 175 -9.58 -21.90 17.68
N VAL A 176 -8.98 -22.34 16.57
CA VAL A 176 -8.38 -23.68 16.46
C VAL A 176 -7.22 -23.85 17.45
N ASP A 177 -6.33 -22.86 17.54
CA ASP A 177 -5.16 -22.90 18.41
C ASP A 177 -5.53 -23.07 19.89
N VAL A 178 -6.58 -22.39 20.35
CA VAL A 178 -7.06 -22.45 21.74
C VAL A 178 -8.05 -23.61 21.99
N GLY A 179 -8.18 -24.56 21.07
CA GLY A 179 -9.02 -25.75 21.24
C GLY A 179 -10.53 -25.49 21.08
N ARG A 180 -10.91 -24.34 20.52
CA ARG A 180 -12.30 -23.94 20.22
C ARG A 180 -12.63 -24.03 18.72
N GLY A 181 -11.86 -24.81 17.97
CA GLY A 181 -12.04 -25.06 16.54
C GLY A 181 -13.22 -25.99 16.23
N ASP A 182 -13.89 -25.75 15.11
CA ASP A 182 -15.03 -26.54 14.61
C ASP A 182 -15.15 -26.52 13.07
N ALA A 183 -16.24 -27.08 12.54
CA ALA A 183 -16.50 -27.10 11.10
C ALA A 183 -16.65 -25.70 10.47
N ALA A 184 -17.08 -24.69 11.21
CA ALA A 184 -17.14 -23.32 10.69
C ALA A 184 -15.75 -22.71 10.57
N THR A 185 -14.87 -22.94 11.55
CA THR A 185 -13.46 -22.52 11.47
C THR A 185 -12.75 -23.17 10.29
N ALA A 186 -12.96 -24.47 10.06
CA ALA A 186 -12.39 -25.19 8.91
C ALA A 186 -12.85 -24.57 7.58
N ARG A 187 -14.17 -24.37 7.40
CA ARG A 187 -14.72 -23.76 6.18
C ARG A 187 -14.18 -22.35 5.93
N ALA A 188 -14.07 -21.51 6.96
CA ALA A 188 -13.53 -20.16 6.82
C ALA A 188 -12.07 -20.18 6.35
N ARG A 189 -11.26 -21.10 6.89
CA ARG A 189 -9.86 -21.25 6.51
C ARG A 189 -9.72 -21.75 5.07
N ASP A 190 -10.42 -22.82 4.73
CA ASP A 190 -10.39 -23.42 3.39
C ASP A 190 -10.83 -22.41 2.33
N ARG A 191 -11.92 -21.68 2.59
CA ARG A 191 -12.44 -20.67 1.66
C ARG A 191 -11.46 -19.53 1.42
N ALA A 192 -10.82 -19.03 2.47
CA ALA A 192 -9.87 -17.92 2.35
C ALA A 192 -8.64 -18.33 1.53
N LEU A 193 -8.11 -19.53 1.77
CA LEU A 193 -6.97 -20.05 1.01
C LEU A 193 -7.34 -20.34 -0.45
N GLU A 194 -8.51 -20.94 -0.71
CA GLU A 194 -9.02 -21.15 -2.07
C GLU A 194 -9.13 -19.85 -2.86
N LEU A 195 -9.69 -18.79 -2.26
CA LEU A 195 -9.77 -17.47 -2.88
C LEU A 195 -8.40 -16.86 -3.12
N LEU A 196 -7.50 -16.97 -2.14
CA LEU A 196 -6.14 -16.46 -2.26
C LEU A 196 -5.38 -17.12 -3.42
N GLU A 197 -5.61 -18.41 -3.68
CA GLU A 197 -5.09 -19.09 -4.87
C GLU A 197 -5.65 -18.49 -6.17
N GLY A 198 -6.95 -18.21 -6.22
CA GLY A 198 -7.59 -17.54 -7.37
C GLY A 198 -7.12 -16.10 -7.60
N TRP A 199 -6.57 -15.46 -6.58
CA TRP A 199 -6.03 -14.10 -6.64
C TRP A 199 -4.54 -14.02 -6.95
N TYR A 200 -3.82 -15.14 -6.91
CA TYR A 200 -2.40 -15.17 -7.26
C TYR A 200 -2.21 -14.85 -8.75
N ARG A 201 -1.20 -14.03 -9.07
CA ARG A 201 -0.91 -13.58 -10.45
C ARG A 201 0.51 -13.91 -10.92
N GLY A 202 1.31 -14.55 -10.07
CA GLY A 202 2.73 -14.83 -10.33
C GLY A 202 3.65 -13.84 -9.62
N ASP A 203 4.93 -14.17 -9.57
CA ASP A 203 6.02 -13.34 -9.02
C ASP A 203 5.76 -12.81 -7.59
N GLY A 204 5.09 -13.61 -6.76
CA GLY A 204 4.70 -13.21 -5.40
C GLY A 204 3.55 -12.19 -5.32
N TRP A 205 2.92 -11.81 -6.43
CA TRP A 205 1.81 -10.85 -6.45
C TRP A 205 0.44 -11.50 -6.39
N TYR A 206 -0.41 -10.91 -5.55
CA TYR A 206 -1.84 -11.18 -5.46
C TYR A 206 -2.62 -9.94 -5.89
N ALA A 207 -3.65 -10.15 -6.70
CA ALA A 207 -4.67 -9.13 -6.93
C ALA A 207 -5.63 -9.10 -5.74
N ASP A 208 -5.95 -7.93 -5.21
CA ASP A 208 -6.89 -7.83 -4.09
C ASP A 208 -8.35 -7.98 -4.56
N GLY A 209 -8.82 -9.23 -4.66
CA GLY A 209 -10.12 -9.56 -5.24
C GLY A 209 -10.05 -9.85 -6.75
N ASP A 210 -11.22 -9.86 -7.38
CA ASP A 210 -11.35 -10.26 -8.79
C ASP A 210 -10.92 -9.18 -9.80
N GLY A 211 -10.63 -7.97 -9.33
CA GLY A 211 -10.11 -6.86 -10.13
C GLY A 211 -8.58 -6.92 -10.32
N ARG A 212 -8.00 -5.82 -10.81
CA ARG A 212 -6.55 -5.61 -10.81
C ARG A 212 -6.17 -4.52 -9.83
N ALA A 213 -6.00 -4.93 -8.57
CA ALA A 213 -5.58 -4.06 -7.48
C ALA A 213 -4.32 -4.65 -6.84
N PHE A 214 -3.18 -4.03 -7.11
CA PHE A 214 -1.89 -4.39 -6.51
C PHE A 214 -1.39 -3.20 -5.70
N ASP A 215 -1.26 -3.39 -4.40
CA ASP A 215 -0.74 -2.38 -3.47
C ASP A 215 -0.18 -3.09 -2.23
N TYR A 216 0.12 -2.33 -1.18
CA TYR A 216 0.69 -2.84 0.07
C TYR A 216 -0.20 -3.83 0.84
N TYR A 217 -1.47 -4.04 0.48
CA TYR A 217 -2.25 -5.18 0.98
C TYR A 217 -1.64 -6.53 0.62
N ASN A 218 -0.81 -6.59 -0.44
CA ASN A 218 0.05 -7.75 -0.66
C ASN A 218 0.88 -8.05 0.59
N GLY A 219 1.64 -7.08 1.07
CA GLY A 219 2.55 -7.29 2.20
C GLY A 219 1.85 -7.44 3.55
N TRP A 220 0.98 -6.50 3.92
CA TRP A 220 0.42 -6.45 5.27
C TRP A 220 -0.86 -7.26 5.46
N ALA A 221 -1.37 -7.94 4.44
CA ALA A 221 -2.54 -8.82 4.56
C ALA A 221 -2.33 -10.15 3.84
N MET A 222 -2.19 -10.13 2.51
CA MET A 222 -2.21 -11.34 1.68
C MET A 222 -1.01 -12.25 1.90
N HIS A 223 0.15 -11.69 2.22
CA HIS A 223 1.30 -12.44 2.73
C HIS A 223 1.27 -12.60 4.25
N LEU A 224 0.98 -11.52 4.99
CA LEU A 224 1.04 -11.51 6.45
C LEU A 224 0.24 -12.63 7.11
N TYR A 225 -1.06 -12.70 6.84
CA TYR A 225 -1.95 -13.61 7.56
C TYR A 225 -1.63 -15.10 7.33
N PRO A 226 -1.55 -15.61 6.08
CA PRO A 226 -1.31 -17.03 5.85
C PRO A 226 0.10 -17.48 6.27
N VAL A 227 1.13 -16.66 6.04
CA VAL A 227 2.51 -17.03 6.38
C VAL A 227 2.72 -16.99 7.90
N LEU A 228 2.20 -15.97 8.59
CA LEU A 228 2.29 -15.90 10.05
C LEU A 228 1.46 -17.00 10.72
N ASP A 229 0.27 -17.33 10.20
CA ASP A 229 -0.54 -18.44 10.72
C ASP A 229 0.21 -19.78 10.65
N ALA A 230 0.85 -20.07 9.52
CA ALA A 230 1.65 -21.28 9.33
C ALA A 230 2.88 -21.30 10.25
N HIS A 231 3.59 -20.18 10.38
CA HIS A 231 4.73 -20.03 11.28
C HIS A 231 4.34 -20.28 12.74
N LEU A 232 3.28 -19.64 13.23
CA LEU A 232 2.78 -19.84 14.61
C LEU A 232 2.28 -21.28 14.85
N ALA A 233 1.78 -21.96 13.82
CA ALA A 233 1.40 -23.36 13.89
C ALA A 233 2.58 -24.35 13.77
N GLY A 234 3.80 -23.87 13.52
CA GLY A 234 4.96 -24.71 13.25
C GLY A 234 4.83 -25.55 11.98
N LYS A 235 4.09 -25.06 10.97
CA LYS A 235 3.78 -25.78 9.74
C LYS A 235 4.41 -25.09 8.53
N PRO A 236 4.95 -25.85 7.55
CA PRO A 236 5.39 -25.28 6.29
C PRO A 236 4.18 -24.79 5.46
N THR A 237 4.43 -23.83 4.58
CA THR A 237 3.44 -23.33 3.61
C THR A 237 4.13 -22.84 2.35
N HIS A 238 3.55 -23.10 1.17
CA HIS A 238 4.03 -22.56 -0.10
C HIS A 238 3.84 -21.03 -0.19
N HIS A 239 3.02 -20.44 0.67
CA HIS A 239 2.90 -18.99 0.77
C HIS A 239 4.23 -18.33 1.21
N GLY A 240 5.11 -19.06 1.90
CA GLY A 240 6.45 -18.57 2.25
C GLY A 240 7.36 -18.39 1.03
N ASP A 241 7.23 -19.24 0.00
CA ASP A 241 7.97 -19.10 -1.25
C ASP A 241 7.46 -17.91 -2.06
N ARG A 242 6.13 -17.70 -2.09
CA ARG A 242 5.53 -16.51 -2.70
C ARG A 242 5.92 -15.22 -1.99
N LEU A 243 6.04 -15.24 -0.66
CA LEU A 243 6.59 -14.11 0.10
C LEU A 243 8.04 -13.82 -0.31
N ARG A 244 8.86 -14.85 -0.48
CA ARG A 244 10.25 -14.70 -0.93
C ARG A 244 10.32 -14.03 -2.31
N GLU A 245 9.49 -14.47 -3.25
CA GLU A 245 9.37 -13.85 -4.59
C GLU A 245 8.91 -12.40 -4.49
N HIS A 246 7.86 -12.13 -3.71
CA HIS A 246 7.33 -10.78 -3.51
C HIS A 246 8.39 -9.81 -2.97
N LEU A 247 9.19 -10.25 -2.00
CA LEU A 247 10.25 -9.44 -1.39
C LEU A 247 11.38 -9.07 -2.38
N ALA A 248 11.60 -9.86 -3.42
CA ALA A 248 12.55 -9.51 -4.48
C ALA A 248 12.09 -8.29 -5.30
N SER A 249 10.77 -8.09 -5.43
CA SER A 249 10.17 -6.91 -6.05
C SER A 249 10.00 -5.76 -5.03
N LEU A 250 9.43 -6.06 -3.86
CA LEU A 250 9.08 -5.07 -2.84
C LEU A 250 10.28 -4.27 -2.34
N LYS A 251 11.50 -4.83 -2.32
CA LYS A 251 12.71 -4.07 -1.95
C LYS A 251 12.95 -2.84 -2.84
N LEU A 252 12.46 -2.87 -4.09
CA LEU A 252 12.55 -1.77 -5.05
C LEU A 252 11.43 -0.74 -4.89
N TRP A 253 10.55 -0.88 -3.89
CA TRP A 253 9.49 0.08 -3.58
C TRP A 253 9.92 1.14 -2.55
N PHE A 254 11.20 1.18 -2.19
CA PHE A 254 11.73 2.07 -1.16
C PHE A 254 12.87 2.92 -1.73
N GLY A 255 12.76 4.24 -1.50
CA GLY A 255 13.78 5.22 -1.83
C GLY A 255 15.00 5.11 -0.91
N ALA A 256 16.11 5.72 -1.32
CA ALA A 256 17.36 5.75 -0.57
C ALA A 256 17.24 6.52 0.76
N ASP A 257 16.21 7.34 0.95
CA ASP A 257 15.90 8.01 2.22
C ASP A 257 14.95 7.20 3.13
N GLY A 258 14.57 5.99 2.71
CA GLY A 258 13.63 5.12 3.42
C GLY A 258 12.16 5.34 3.06
N ALA A 259 11.84 6.29 2.18
CA ALA A 259 10.47 6.54 1.73
C ALA A 259 9.87 5.31 1.02
N PRO A 260 8.74 4.75 1.47
CA PRO A 260 7.96 3.83 0.64
C PRO A 260 7.29 4.58 -0.52
N LEU A 261 7.07 3.87 -1.62
CA LEU A 261 6.34 4.35 -2.78
C LEU A 261 4.93 4.83 -2.40
N HIS A 262 4.53 6.02 -2.84
CA HIS A 262 3.18 6.54 -2.56
C HIS A 262 2.17 6.02 -3.59
N PHE A 263 1.81 4.73 -3.52
CA PHE A 263 0.94 4.07 -4.49
C PHE A 263 -0.11 3.15 -3.85
N GLY A 264 -1.33 3.20 -4.39
CA GLY A 264 -2.47 2.44 -3.90
C GLY A 264 -3.18 3.09 -2.70
N ARG A 265 -4.10 2.35 -2.09
CA ARG A 265 -4.99 2.84 -1.02
C ARG A 265 -4.41 2.62 0.39
N SER A 266 -5.05 3.25 1.37
CA SER A 266 -4.75 3.09 2.80
C SER A 266 -3.34 3.52 3.20
N LEU A 267 -2.76 4.49 2.50
CA LEU A 267 -1.39 4.94 2.72
C LEU A 267 -1.18 5.61 4.09
N THR A 268 -2.25 5.99 4.79
CA THR A 268 -2.19 6.45 6.18
C THR A 268 -1.57 5.43 7.16
N TYR A 269 -1.42 4.17 6.72
CA TYR A 269 -0.77 3.09 7.47
C TYR A 269 0.76 3.15 7.43
N ARG A 270 1.34 3.97 6.54
CA ARG A 270 2.77 4.37 6.56
C ARG A 270 3.73 3.18 6.62
N PHE A 271 4.41 3.01 7.75
CA PHE A 271 5.42 1.97 7.97
C PHE A 271 4.82 0.57 8.06
N ALA A 272 3.49 0.39 8.00
CA ALA A 272 2.91 -0.91 7.65
C ALA A 272 3.49 -1.47 6.34
N ALA A 273 3.95 -0.61 5.41
CA ALA A 273 4.56 -0.99 4.14
C ALA A 273 5.71 -2.02 4.27
N VAL A 274 6.40 -2.05 5.41
CA VAL A 274 7.51 -2.99 5.67
C VAL A 274 7.10 -4.26 6.42
N SER A 275 5.79 -4.50 6.64
CA SER A 275 5.30 -5.68 7.37
C SER A 275 5.78 -6.99 6.73
N ALA A 276 5.80 -7.10 5.40
CA ALA A 276 6.29 -8.28 4.70
C ALA A 276 7.81 -8.50 4.88
N VAL A 277 8.58 -7.42 4.98
CA VAL A 277 10.04 -7.51 5.22
C VAL A 277 10.29 -8.08 6.62
N GLY A 278 9.59 -7.57 7.64
CA GLY A 278 9.66 -8.09 9.00
C GLY A 278 9.21 -9.55 9.09
N LEU A 279 8.10 -9.89 8.43
CA LEU A 279 7.59 -11.26 8.36
C LEU A 279 8.58 -12.21 7.69
N GLY A 280 9.17 -11.82 6.56
CA GLY A 280 10.16 -12.63 5.85
C GLY A 280 11.41 -12.89 6.69
N ALA A 281 11.86 -11.90 7.46
CA ALA A 281 12.98 -12.06 8.39
C ALA A 281 12.66 -13.03 9.54
N VAL A 282 11.47 -12.94 10.13
CA VAL A 282 11.02 -13.80 11.25
C VAL A 282 10.79 -15.24 10.79
N THR A 283 10.23 -15.43 9.60
CA THR A 283 9.84 -16.75 9.10
C THR A 283 10.91 -17.42 8.23
N GLY A 284 12.00 -16.72 7.90
CA GLY A 284 13.02 -17.17 6.95
C GLY A 284 12.58 -17.11 5.48
N GLY A 285 11.34 -16.69 5.19
CA GLY A 285 10.77 -16.55 3.84
C GLY A 285 11.25 -15.30 3.10
N THR A 286 12.54 -14.96 3.14
CA THR A 286 13.08 -13.73 2.53
C THR A 286 14.33 -13.99 1.69
N PRO A 287 14.46 -13.37 0.49
CA PRO A 287 15.69 -13.39 -0.29
C PRO A 287 16.70 -12.33 0.20
N LEU A 288 16.27 -11.45 1.12
CA LEU A 288 17.05 -10.31 1.55
C LEU A 288 18.06 -10.73 2.61
N ARG A 289 19.26 -10.16 2.53
CA ARG A 289 20.25 -10.25 3.62
C ARG A 289 19.68 -9.57 4.89
N PRO A 290 20.09 -10.02 6.10
CA PRO A 290 19.60 -9.42 7.34
C PRO A 290 19.88 -7.91 7.44
N GLY A 291 21.06 -7.46 7.02
CA GLY A 291 21.43 -6.03 7.01
C GLY A 291 20.54 -5.18 6.12
N LEU A 292 20.24 -5.67 4.91
CA LEU A 292 19.29 -5.02 4.00
C LEU A 292 17.85 -5.04 4.54
N SER A 293 17.44 -6.13 5.21
CA SER A 293 16.12 -6.21 5.83
C SER A 293 15.97 -5.14 6.93
N ARG A 294 17.01 -4.98 7.78
CA ARG A 294 17.08 -3.87 8.76
C ARG A 294 16.98 -2.52 8.05
N ARG A 295 17.73 -2.31 6.97
CA ARG A 295 17.75 -1.04 6.24
C ARG A 295 16.37 -0.60 5.75
N LEU A 296 15.60 -1.53 5.18
CA LEU A 296 14.25 -1.25 4.70
C LEU A 296 13.29 -0.96 5.86
N LEU A 297 13.31 -1.82 6.89
CA LEU A 297 12.50 -1.66 8.10
C LEU A 297 12.78 -0.30 8.76
N SER A 298 13.99 -0.11 9.25
CA SER A 298 14.40 1.08 10.00
C SER A 298 14.32 2.34 9.15
N GLY A 299 14.59 2.25 7.84
CA GLY A 299 14.44 3.35 6.90
C GLY A 299 13.02 3.87 6.84
N ALA A 300 12.03 2.99 6.65
CA ALA A 300 10.63 3.38 6.59
C ALA A 300 10.14 3.94 7.94
N LEU A 301 10.49 3.32 9.06
CA LEU A 301 10.11 3.82 10.39
C LEU A 301 10.68 5.23 10.62
N LYS A 302 12.00 5.41 10.43
CA LYS A 302 12.68 6.69 10.59
C LYS A 302 12.11 7.75 9.66
N TYR A 303 11.89 7.42 8.39
CA TYR A 303 11.35 8.32 7.39
C TYR A 303 10.07 9.04 7.87
N PHE A 304 9.13 8.28 8.41
CA PHE A 304 7.85 8.82 8.89
C PHE A 304 7.96 9.53 10.25
N LEU A 305 8.71 8.97 11.20
CA LEU A 305 8.89 9.60 12.51
C LEU A 305 9.57 10.98 12.39
N ASP A 306 10.55 11.11 11.49
CA ASP A 306 11.25 12.38 11.24
C ASP A 306 10.39 13.41 10.49
N ARG A 307 9.28 12.99 9.86
CA ARG A 307 8.44 13.83 8.98
C ARG A 307 7.05 14.10 9.55
N GLY A 308 6.87 13.98 10.86
CA GLY A 308 5.64 14.41 11.54
C GLY A 308 4.47 13.42 11.48
N ALA A 309 4.76 12.12 11.29
CA ALA A 309 3.72 11.08 11.35
C ALA A 309 3.03 11.02 12.70
N VAL A 310 3.77 11.38 13.75
CA VAL A 310 3.32 11.45 15.12
C VAL A 310 3.04 12.91 15.47
N ASP A 311 1.84 13.19 15.98
CA ASP A 311 1.41 14.53 16.38
C ASP A 311 1.93 14.93 17.78
N ASP A 312 1.55 16.12 18.24
CA ASP A 312 1.92 16.65 19.56
C ASP A 312 1.35 15.81 20.73
N HIS A 313 0.31 15.01 20.47
CA HIS A 313 -0.24 14.04 21.41
C HIS A 313 0.46 12.68 21.34
N GLY A 314 1.51 12.51 20.54
CA GLY A 314 2.20 11.24 20.39
C GLY A 314 1.41 10.20 19.58
N LEU A 315 0.35 10.59 18.87
CA LEU A 315 -0.51 9.70 18.09
C LEU A 315 -0.15 9.75 16.61
N LEU A 316 -0.38 8.65 15.90
CA LEU A 316 -0.28 8.64 14.45
C LEU A 316 -1.44 9.42 13.83
N SER A 317 -1.13 10.41 12.99
CA SER A 317 -2.13 11.30 12.37
C SER A 317 -2.78 10.70 11.12
N LEU A 318 -3.92 11.25 10.67
CA LEU A 318 -4.57 10.85 9.41
C LEU A 318 -3.93 11.51 8.18
N GLY A 319 -3.16 10.76 7.40
CA GLY A 319 -2.49 11.25 6.18
C GLY A 319 -1.14 10.55 5.94
N TRP A 320 -0.30 11.12 5.08
CA TRP A 320 0.99 10.51 4.71
C TRP A 320 2.12 10.88 5.67
N HIS A 321 2.64 12.11 5.59
CA HIS A 321 3.64 12.62 6.54
C HIS A 321 2.96 13.13 7.80
N GLY A 322 1.98 14.01 7.67
CA GLY A 322 1.10 14.47 8.75
C GLY A 322 -0.36 14.47 8.31
N PRO A 323 -1.23 15.28 8.94
CA PRO A 323 -2.60 15.47 8.50
C PRO A 323 -2.70 15.88 7.02
N HIS A 324 -3.35 15.06 6.20
CA HIS A 324 -3.59 15.38 4.79
C HIS A 324 -4.89 14.73 4.29
N ALA A 325 -5.99 15.48 4.41
CA ALA A 325 -7.34 15.00 4.10
C ALA A 325 -7.50 14.43 2.68
N PRO A 326 -6.92 15.01 1.61
CA PRO A 326 -7.07 14.47 0.25
C PRO A 326 -6.52 13.04 0.06
N THR A 327 -5.59 12.58 0.91
CA THR A 327 -5.08 11.18 0.88
C THR A 327 -5.85 10.22 1.77
N THR A 328 -6.78 10.72 2.59
CA THR A 328 -7.57 9.88 3.49
C THR A 328 -8.74 9.25 2.75
N GLN A 329 -9.02 7.99 3.05
CA GLN A 329 -10.19 7.30 2.51
C GLN A 329 -11.39 7.51 3.43
N PHE A 330 -12.61 7.48 2.87
CA PHE A 330 -13.85 7.74 3.63
C PHE A 330 -14.04 6.80 4.84
N TYR A 331 -13.44 5.61 4.81
CA TYR A 331 -13.46 4.63 5.90
C TYR A 331 -12.35 4.85 6.94
N SER A 332 -11.47 5.85 6.76
CA SER A 332 -10.37 6.12 7.69
C SER A 332 -10.85 7.00 8.85
N GLY A 333 -10.70 6.50 10.06
CA GLY A 333 -10.94 7.22 11.31
C GLY A 333 -9.67 7.40 12.13
N PRO A 334 -9.75 7.98 13.35
CA PRO A 334 -8.58 8.30 14.16
C PRO A 334 -7.74 7.06 14.55
N GLY A 335 -8.35 5.88 14.65
CA GLY A 335 -7.67 4.60 14.89
C GLY A 335 -6.95 4.05 13.66
N SER A 336 -7.28 4.53 12.45
CA SER A 336 -6.89 3.88 11.21
C SER A 336 -5.39 3.84 10.99
N PRO A 337 -4.63 4.93 11.25
CA PRO A 337 -3.18 4.95 11.16
C PRO A 337 -2.47 3.84 11.94
N TYR A 338 -3.07 3.34 13.02
CA TYR A 338 -2.50 2.26 13.83
C TYR A 338 -2.50 0.88 13.13
N TRP A 339 -3.00 0.75 11.90
CA TRP A 339 -2.69 -0.43 11.09
C TRP A 339 -1.17 -0.58 10.84
N ALA A 340 -0.42 0.51 11.00
CA ALA A 340 1.03 0.55 11.11
C ALA A 340 1.61 -0.47 12.12
N SER A 341 0.82 -0.87 13.12
CA SER A 341 1.18 -1.89 14.11
C SER A 341 1.63 -3.22 13.51
N LYS A 342 1.19 -3.55 12.28
CA LYS A 342 1.62 -4.78 11.57
C LYS A 342 3.12 -4.82 11.29
N ALA A 343 3.77 -3.66 11.17
CA ALA A 343 5.22 -3.58 10.98
C ALA A 343 6.00 -4.13 12.17
N PHE A 344 5.43 -4.06 13.39
CA PHE A 344 6.06 -4.59 14.59
C PHE A 344 6.17 -6.12 14.60
N VAL A 345 5.65 -6.82 13.59
CA VAL A 345 5.95 -8.25 13.38
C VAL A 345 7.45 -8.54 13.43
N CYS A 346 8.31 -7.59 13.03
CA CYS A 346 9.76 -7.72 13.14
C CYS A 346 10.22 -7.98 14.59
N LEU A 347 9.52 -7.47 15.61
CA LEU A 347 9.86 -7.66 17.02
C LEU A 347 9.68 -9.10 17.51
N LEU A 348 8.99 -9.96 16.74
CA LEU A 348 8.97 -11.41 17.03
C LEU A 348 10.36 -12.05 16.89
N ALA A 349 11.30 -11.42 16.16
CA ALA A 349 12.68 -11.88 16.13
C ALA A 349 13.37 -11.58 17.48
N PRO A 350 14.00 -12.59 18.12
CA PRO A 350 14.68 -12.43 19.42
C PRO A 350 15.90 -11.51 19.30
N GLU A 351 16.36 -10.94 20.41
CA GLU A 351 17.43 -9.92 20.45
C GLU A 351 18.74 -10.32 19.76
N ASP A 352 19.07 -11.61 19.78
CA ASP A 352 20.28 -12.18 19.16
C ASP A 352 20.09 -12.52 17.66
N HIS A 353 18.88 -12.39 17.12
CA HIS A 353 18.57 -12.70 15.74
C HIS A 353 19.42 -11.86 14.76
N PRO A 354 19.89 -12.42 13.62
CA PRO A 354 20.68 -11.67 12.62
C PRO A 354 20.02 -10.38 12.13
N LEU A 355 18.68 -10.31 12.15
CA LEU A 355 17.95 -9.07 11.87
C LEU A 355 18.40 -7.91 12.78
N TRP A 356 18.74 -8.18 14.04
CA TRP A 356 19.10 -7.20 15.07
C TRP A 356 20.58 -7.11 15.38
N THR A 357 21.38 -8.10 14.96
CA THR A 357 22.83 -8.13 15.20
C THR A 357 23.69 -7.89 13.95
N SER A 358 23.16 -8.08 12.73
CA SER A 358 23.93 -7.79 11.50
C SER A 358 23.99 -6.28 11.24
N THR A 359 25.15 -5.78 10.81
CA THR A 359 25.30 -4.40 10.36
C THR A 359 24.31 -4.08 9.24
N GLU A 360 23.72 -2.88 9.29
CA GLU A 360 22.84 -2.39 8.23
C GLU A 360 23.57 -2.28 6.89
N GLU A 361 22.88 -2.65 5.81
CA GLU A 361 23.43 -2.66 4.44
C GLU A 361 22.48 -1.92 3.50
N SER A 362 23.01 -1.15 2.54
CA SER A 362 22.23 -0.57 1.44
C SER A 362 22.52 -1.25 0.09
N GLU A 363 21.54 -1.16 -0.81
CA GLU A 363 21.69 -1.48 -2.24
C GLU A 363 21.27 -0.24 -3.04
N ASP A 364 22.24 0.63 -3.34
CA ASP A 364 21.99 1.93 -3.97
C ASP A 364 22.22 1.93 -5.48
N ALA A 365 22.34 0.75 -6.09
CA ALA A 365 22.49 0.64 -7.54
C ALA A 365 21.20 1.06 -8.27
N ASP A 366 21.37 1.86 -9.32
CA ASP A 366 20.31 2.15 -10.28
C ASP A 366 19.78 0.84 -10.86
N THR A 367 18.47 0.69 -10.87
CA THR A 367 17.81 -0.56 -11.23
C THR A 367 16.55 -0.27 -12.02
N ILE A 368 16.38 -0.94 -13.16
CA ILE A 368 15.13 -0.95 -13.90
C ILE A 368 14.66 -2.39 -14.00
N ARG A 369 13.42 -2.64 -13.56
CA ARG A 369 12.85 -3.98 -13.48
C ARG A 369 11.38 -3.96 -13.87
N ALA A 370 11.03 -4.75 -14.89
CA ALA A 370 9.65 -5.03 -15.21
C ALA A 370 9.05 -6.06 -14.25
N GLU A 371 7.78 -5.87 -13.88
CA GLU A 371 6.96 -6.83 -13.14
C GLU A 371 5.72 -7.16 -13.98
N PRO A 372 5.79 -8.16 -14.88
CA PRO A 372 4.70 -8.45 -15.80
C PRO A 372 3.39 -8.86 -15.13
N ALA A 373 3.47 -9.61 -14.02
CA ALA A 373 2.29 -10.08 -13.27
C ALA A 373 1.35 -8.93 -12.83
N PRO A 374 1.83 -7.89 -12.12
CA PRO A 374 1.02 -6.71 -11.83
C PRO A 374 0.90 -5.74 -13.01
N GLY A 375 1.82 -5.79 -13.98
CA GLY A 375 1.88 -4.87 -15.13
C GLY A 375 2.59 -3.57 -14.77
N PHE A 376 3.72 -3.68 -14.08
CA PHE A 376 4.51 -2.54 -13.60
C PHE A 376 5.90 -2.49 -14.25
N LEU A 377 6.48 -1.29 -14.27
CA LEU A 377 7.91 -1.08 -14.48
C LEU A 377 8.45 -0.23 -13.32
N LEU A 378 9.39 -0.79 -12.56
CA LEU A 378 10.06 -0.13 -11.45
C LEU A 378 11.37 0.47 -11.96
N GLN A 379 11.61 1.74 -11.66
CA GLN A 379 12.81 2.50 -12.03
C GLN A 379 13.37 3.17 -10.78
N LYS A 380 14.47 2.64 -10.26
CA LYS A 380 15.26 3.23 -9.18
C LYS A 380 16.44 3.96 -9.80
N ALA A 381 16.48 5.28 -9.64
CA ALA A 381 17.58 6.13 -10.08
C ALA A 381 17.70 7.37 -9.19
N ASP A 382 18.93 7.81 -8.93
CA ASP A 382 19.24 8.98 -8.10
C ASP A 382 18.64 8.88 -6.68
N GLY A 383 18.56 7.66 -6.14
CA GLY A 383 17.96 7.37 -4.83
C GLY A 383 16.43 7.46 -4.77
N VAL A 384 15.75 7.74 -5.89
CA VAL A 384 14.29 7.81 -6.00
C VAL A 384 13.77 6.60 -6.77
N VAL A 385 12.67 6.02 -6.29
CA VAL A 385 11.93 4.98 -7.02
C VAL A 385 10.77 5.64 -7.75
N ARG A 386 10.62 5.27 -9.03
CA ARG A 386 9.48 5.58 -9.89
C ARG A 386 8.79 4.27 -10.25
N LEU A 387 7.48 4.21 -10.08
CA LEU A 387 6.63 3.12 -10.54
C LEU A 387 5.83 3.60 -11.74
N HIS A 388 5.97 2.90 -12.87
CA HIS A 388 5.12 3.08 -14.05
C HIS A 388 3.99 2.06 -14.03
N ASN A 389 2.75 2.54 -13.89
CA ASN A 389 1.56 1.72 -13.73
C ASN A 389 0.87 1.44 -15.07
N HIS A 390 1.00 0.20 -15.54
CA HIS A 390 0.35 -0.31 -16.75
C HIS A 390 -0.57 -1.51 -16.46
N GLY A 391 -0.96 -1.74 -15.20
CA GLY A 391 -1.78 -2.90 -14.90
C GLY A 391 -2.58 -2.91 -13.61
N SER A 392 -2.56 -1.86 -12.78
CA SER A 392 -3.41 -1.79 -11.58
C SER A 392 -4.39 -0.63 -11.68
N ASP A 393 -5.70 -0.92 -11.68
CA ASP A 393 -6.78 0.06 -11.86
C ASP A 393 -7.80 0.10 -10.73
N HIS A 394 -7.75 -0.87 -9.80
CA HIS A 394 -8.67 -1.01 -8.68
C HIS A 394 -10.15 -1.04 -9.12
N LEU A 395 -10.44 -1.62 -10.29
CA LEU A 395 -11.79 -1.78 -10.81
C LEU A 395 -12.15 -3.26 -11.00
N ARG A 396 -13.29 -3.69 -10.45
CA ARG A 396 -13.75 -5.08 -10.58
C ARG A 396 -14.24 -5.36 -12.01
N PRO A 397 -14.20 -6.62 -12.48
CA PRO A 397 -14.59 -6.95 -13.85
C PRO A 397 -16.05 -6.58 -14.21
N HIS A 398 -16.95 -6.64 -13.23
CA HIS A 398 -18.37 -6.37 -13.41
C HIS A 398 -18.75 -4.88 -13.20
N GLU A 399 -17.81 -4.05 -12.72
CA GLU A 399 -18.08 -2.64 -12.51
C GLU A 399 -18.02 -1.85 -13.82
N ALA A 400 -19.02 -0.99 -14.01
CA ALA A 400 -19.03 -0.04 -15.11
C ALA A 400 -17.97 1.05 -14.90
N GLU A 401 -17.38 1.52 -15.99
CA GLU A 401 -16.44 2.63 -15.95
C GLU A 401 -17.19 3.96 -15.83
N SER A 402 -16.67 4.85 -14.99
CA SER A 402 -17.18 6.22 -14.82
C SER A 402 -16.06 7.14 -14.40
N ALA A 403 -16.10 8.39 -14.89
CA ALA A 403 -15.17 9.44 -14.51
C ALA A 403 -15.31 9.85 -13.04
N ALA A 404 -16.50 9.72 -12.45
CA ALA A 404 -16.69 9.98 -11.02
C ALA A 404 -15.89 9.02 -10.13
N GLY A 405 -15.61 7.82 -10.65
CA GLY A 405 -14.81 6.80 -9.99
C GLY A 405 -13.31 7.04 -10.05
N ASP A 406 -12.82 8.06 -10.77
CA ASP A 406 -11.37 8.34 -10.88
C ASP A 406 -10.72 8.36 -9.49
N ASP A 407 -9.61 7.63 -9.40
CA ASP A 407 -8.86 7.42 -8.18
C ASP A 407 -7.39 7.75 -8.48
N PRO A 408 -6.88 8.90 -7.99
CA PRO A 408 -5.49 9.31 -8.21
C PRO A 408 -4.47 8.30 -7.70
N HIS A 409 -4.85 7.35 -6.83
CA HIS A 409 -3.94 6.32 -6.30
C HIS A 409 -3.76 5.11 -7.23
N TYR A 410 -4.58 4.98 -8.28
CA TYR A 410 -4.46 3.92 -9.29
C TYR A 410 -4.48 4.45 -10.73
N GLY A 411 -5.15 5.56 -11.03
CA GLY A 411 -5.37 6.02 -12.40
C GLY A 411 -4.14 6.59 -13.11
N ARG A 412 -3.12 7.08 -12.38
CA ARG A 412 -1.95 7.76 -12.97
C ARG A 412 -0.99 6.78 -13.65
N PHE A 413 -0.24 7.28 -14.62
CA PHE A 413 0.79 6.50 -15.31
C PHE A 413 2.04 6.28 -14.45
N ALA A 414 2.37 7.23 -13.56
CA ALA A 414 3.57 7.15 -12.76
C ALA A 414 3.36 7.60 -11.31
N TYR A 415 4.10 6.98 -10.39
CA TYR A 415 4.16 7.29 -8.96
C TYR A 415 5.61 7.27 -8.50
N SER A 416 5.95 7.96 -7.40
CA SER A 416 7.31 7.92 -6.88
C SER A 416 7.39 7.89 -5.35
N THR A 417 8.60 7.73 -4.84
CA THR A 417 8.93 7.89 -3.42
C THR A 417 9.20 9.35 -3.04
N HIS A 418 9.18 10.27 -4.01
CA HIS A 418 9.50 11.68 -3.82
C HIS A 418 8.29 12.61 -4.05
N THR A 419 7.23 12.09 -4.67
CA THR A 419 6.00 12.80 -5.01
C THR A 419 4.78 11.95 -4.69
N GLY A 420 3.63 12.58 -4.57
CA GLY A 420 2.33 11.92 -4.49
C GLY A 420 1.44 12.42 -5.63
N PRO A 421 0.38 11.68 -5.98
CA PRO A 421 -0.57 12.16 -6.97
C PRO A 421 -1.22 13.45 -6.48
N THR A 422 -1.59 14.32 -7.42
CA THR A 422 -2.37 15.52 -7.10
C THR A 422 -3.74 15.13 -6.57
N ALA A 423 -4.28 15.95 -5.65
CA ALA A 423 -5.63 15.77 -5.12
C ALA A 423 -6.68 15.68 -6.25
N LYS A 424 -7.79 14.96 -6.01
CA LYS A 424 -8.81 14.65 -7.03
C LYS A 424 -9.32 15.86 -7.83
N ASP A 425 -9.45 17.01 -7.18
CA ASP A 425 -9.97 18.24 -7.80
C ASP A 425 -8.89 19.12 -8.46
N ASN A 426 -7.61 18.74 -8.34
CA ASN A 426 -6.52 19.38 -9.09
C ASN A 426 -6.41 18.79 -10.51
N PRO A 427 -5.71 19.48 -11.43
CA PRO A 427 -5.18 18.84 -12.63
C PRO A 427 -4.41 17.55 -12.26
N ALA A 428 -4.76 16.46 -12.92
CA ALA A 428 -4.11 15.16 -12.71
C ALA A 428 -2.65 15.22 -13.16
N ASP A 429 -1.71 14.87 -12.30
CA ASP A 429 -0.30 14.65 -12.64
C ASP A 429 -0.11 13.30 -13.32
N ASN A 430 0.99 13.17 -14.08
CA ASN A 430 1.33 11.94 -14.78
C ASN A 430 0.14 11.29 -15.52
N HIS A 431 -0.66 12.12 -16.20
CA HIS A 431 -1.90 11.71 -16.84
C HIS A 431 -1.87 12.07 -18.32
N PHE A 432 -2.40 11.16 -19.16
CA PHE A 432 -2.67 11.41 -20.56
C PHE A 432 -4.18 11.45 -20.75
N ALA A 433 -4.72 12.59 -21.16
CA ALA A 433 -6.14 12.78 -21.41
C ALA A 433 -6.40 13.05 -22.89
N VAL A 434 -7.44 12.42 -23.44
CA VAL A 434 -8.08 12.92 -24.65
C VAL A 434 -9.14 13.94 -24.21
N VAL A 435 -9.22 15.06 -24.90
CA VAL A 435 -10.18 16.13 -24.64
C VAL A 435 -11.12 16.24 -25.82
N VAL A 436 -12.41 16.12 -25.53
CA VAL A 436 -13.50 16.21 -26.53
C VAL A 436 -14.47 17.27 -26.05
N GLU A 437 -14.73 18.28 -26.88
CA GLU A 437 -15.63 19.40 -26.55
C GLU A 437 -15.31 20.07 -25.20
N GLY A 438 -14.01 20.16 -24.86
CA GLY A 438 -13.52 20.75 -23.61
C GLY A 438 -13.60 19.83 -22.38
N VAL A 439 -14.14 18.62 -22.51
CA VAL A 439 -14.20 17.62 -21.43
C VAL A 439 -12.98 16.71 -21.48
N ARG A 440 -12.25 16.62 -20.37
CA ARG A 440 -11.07 15.75 -20.23
C ARG A 440 -11.49 14.32 -19.90
N SER A 441 -10.88 13.34 -20.55
CA SER A 441 -11.05 11.94 -20.19
C SER A 441 -10.24 11.56 -18.95
N VAL A 442 -10.74 10.59 -18.20
CA VAL A 442 -9.95 9.89 -17.17
C VAL A 442 -9.50 8.51 -17.65
N ARG A 443 -8.50 7.95 -16.97
CA ARG A 443 -7.99 6.60 -17.19
C ARG A 443 -8.57 5.66 -16.12
N ARG A 444 -9.42 4.73 -16.54
CA ARG A 444 -10.11 3.78 -15.66
C ARG A 444 -9.56 2.38 -15.86
N ARG A 445 -10.25 1.50 -16.59
CA ARG A 445 -9.81 0.12 -16.77
C ARG A 445 -8.51 0.06 -17.56
N ILE A 446 -7.51 -0.59 -17.00
CA ILE A 446 -6.18 -0.72 -17.60
C ILE A 446 -6.03 -2.15 -18.09
N HIS A 447 -5.70 -2.28 -19.38
CA HIS A 447 -5.46 -3.56 -20.01
C HIS A 447 -3.96 -3.69 -20.32
N PRO A 448 -3.19 -4.46 -19.53
CA PRO A 448 -1.77 -4.67 -19.80
C PRO A 448 -1.56 -5.26 -21.20
N LEU A 449 -0.55 -4.75 -21.89
CA LEU A 449 -0.08 -5.28 -23.19
C LEU A 449 1.27 -5.99 -23.07
N GLY A 450 1.98 -5.80 -21.96
CA GLY A 450 3.26 -6.44 -21.68
C GLY A 450 4.17 -5.53 -20.86
N ALA A 451 5.23 -6.11 -20.31
CA ALA A 451 6.34 -5.39 -19.71
C ALA A 451 7.61 -6.23 -19.87
N GLY A 452 8.76 -5.56 -20.00
CA GLY A 452 10.06 -6.21 -20.15
C GLY A 452 11.20 -5.29 -19.71
N SER A 453 12.34 -5.85 -19.37
CA SER A 453 13.54 -5.08 -19.01
C SER A 453 14.80 -5.79 -19.47
N GLY A 454 15.83 -5.01 -19.80
CA GLY A 454 17.18 -5.47 -20.12
C GLY A 454 18.22 -4.70 -19.30
N ASP A 455 19.48 -4.76 -19.71
CA ASP A 455 20.57 -4.11 -18.97
C ASP A 455 20.41 -2.58 -18.97
N GLY A 456 20.01 -2.04 -17.82
CA GLY A 456 19.87 -0.59 -17.59
C GLY A 456 18.66 0.07 -18.25
N TRP A 457 17.72 -0.69 -18.83
CA TRP A 457 16.51 -0.15 -19.45
C TRP A 457 15.30 -1.09 -19.29
N GLY A 458 14.10 -0.57 -19.51
CA GLY A 458 12.91 -1.40 -19.57
C GLY A 458 11.69 -0.66 -20.07
N TRP A 459 10.59 -1.40 -20.21
CA TRP A 459 9.34 -0.90 -20.73
C TRP A 459 8.13 -1.57 -20.08
N ALA A 460 7.01 -0.86 -20.04
CA ALA A 460 5.70 -1.41 -19.73
C ALA A 460 4.65 -0.76 -20.61
N ALA A 461 3.62 -1.53 -20.96
CA ALA A 461 2.62 -1.10 -21.90
C ALA A 461 1.21 -1.52 -21.50
N SER A 462 0.24 -0.68 -21.84
CA SER A 462 -1.18 -0.93 -21.59
C SER A 462 -2.04 -0.22 -22.61
N TRP A 463 -3.32 -0.56 -22.67
CA TRP A 463 -4.32 0.29 -23.28
C TRP A 463 -5.50 0.55 -22.34
N HIS A 464 -6.22 1.64 -22.62
CA HIS A 464 -7.46 1.97 -21.93
C HIS A 464 -8.43 2.66 -22.89
N ARG A 465 -9.70 2.74 -22.48
CA ARG A 465 -10.70 3.60 -23.12
C ARG A 465 -10.74 4.94 -22.38
N PRO A 466 -10.61 6.07 -23.07
CA PRO A 466 -10.90 7.37 -22.48
C PRO A 466 -12.36 7.47 -22.02
N ILE A 467 -12.58 7.76 -20.73
CA ILE A 467 -13.93 7.86 -20.14
C ILE A 467 -14.29 9.32 -19.85
N PHE A 468 -15.48 9.73 -20.29
CA PHE A 468 -16.04 11.08 -20.14
C PHE A 468 -17.37 10.99 -19.39
N GLY A 469 -17.42 11.39 -18.12
CA GLY A 469 -18.63 11.16 -17.30
C GLY A 469 -18.93 9.64 -17.21
N THR A 470 -20.09 9.21 -17.70
CA THR A 470 -20.44 7.78 -17.83
C THR A 470 -20.32 7.25 -19.26
N ALA A 471 -19.90 8.09 -20.21
CA ALA A 471 -19.80 7.77 -21.62
C ALA A 471 -18.36 7.41 -22.02
N ALA A 472 -18.25 6.52 -23.00
CA ALA A 472 -17.04 6.32 -23.78
C ALA A 472 -17.34 6.70 -25.24
N VAL A 473 -16.38 7.30 -25.93
CA VAL A 473 -16.51 7.55 -27.37
C VAL A 473 -16.28 6.22 -28.11
N PRO A 474 -17.24 5.73 -28.92
CA PRO A 474 -17.08 4.47 -29.63
C PRO A 474 -15.84 4.45 -30.51
N GLY A 475 -15.03 3.40 -30.40
CA GLY A 475 -13.78 3.25 -31.16
C GLY A 475 -12.59 4.04 -30.63
N LEU A 476 -12.79 4.99 -29.72
CA LEU A 476 -11.70 5.74 -29.10
C LEU A 476 -10.92 4.85 -28.12
N ARG A 477 -9.62 4.75 -28.35
CA ARG A 477 -8.69 3.98 -27.52
C ARG A 477 -7.37 4.70 -27.41
N VAL A 478 -6.72 4.57 -26.25
CA VAL A 478 -5.35 5.02 -26.04
C VAL A 478 -4.51 3.82 -25.68
N GLU A 479 -3.49 3.55 -26.50
CA GLU A 479 -2.43 2.60 -26.20
C GLU A 479 -1.22 3.37 -25.72
N SER A 480 -0.50 2.85 -24.74
CA SER A 480 0.55 3.59 -24.06
C SER A 480 1.70 2.66 -23.74
N VAL A 481 2.92 3.14 -23.98
CA VAL A 481 4.18 2.48 -23.67
C VAL A 481 5.03 3.48 -22.91
N THR A 482 5.53 3.08 -21.75
CA THR A 482 6.58 3.81 -21.05
C THR A 482 7.89 3.07 -21.26
N VAL A 483 8.94 3.77 -21.68
CA VAL A 483 10.30 3.26 -21.78
C VAL A 483 11.16 4.02 -20.78
N ALA A 484 11.88 3.32 -19.91
CA ALA A 484 12.75 3.93 -18.90
C ALA A 484 14.20 3.51 -19.10
N ARG A 485 15.13 4.43 -18.89
CA ARG A 485 16.58 4.20 -18.93
C ARG A 485 17.30 5.20 -18.03
N GLY A 486 18.05 4.73 -17.05
CA GLY A 486 18.62 5.60 -16.02
C GLY A 486 17.53 6.40 -15.30
N ARG A 487 17.64 7.74 -15.31
CA ARG A 487 16.62 8.67 -14.78
C ARG A 487 15.55 9.06 -15.79
N ASP A 488 15.80 8.80 -17.07
CA ASP A 488 14.98 9.24 -18.18
C ASP A 488 13.82 8.27 -18.40
N GLU A 489 12.64 8.81 -18.68
CA GLU A 489 11.47 8.05 -19.10
C GLU A 489 10.84 8.71 -20.33
N VAL A 490 10.48 7.89 -21.31
CA VAL A 490 9.76 8.33 -22.50
C VAL A 490 8.39 7.69 -22.49
N ARG A 491 7.37 8.53 -22.51
CA ARG A 491 5.96 8.13 -22.52
C ARG A 491 5.44 8.29 -23.94
N VAL A 492 5.06 7.17 -24.55
CA VAL A 492 4.55 7.11 -25.92
C VAL A 492 3.09 6.69 -25.90
N HIS A 493 2.24 7.47 -26.53
CA HIS A 493 0.80 7.23 -26.59
C HIS A 493 0.31 7.19 -28.04
N ARG A 494 -0.42 6.15 -28.41
CA ARG A 494 -1.16 6.07 -29.67
C ARG A 494 -2.65 6.24 -29.38
N VAL A 495 -3.21 7.35 -29.85
CA VAL A 495 -4.66 7.58 -29.86
C VAL A 495 -5.21 6.96 -31.13
N VAL A 496 -6.25 6.14 -31.00
CA VAL A 496 -6.96 5.52 -32.11
C VAL A 496 -8.41 5.96 -32.06
N GLY A 497 -8.96 6.45 -33.18
CA GLY A 497 -10.38 6.80 -33.28
C GLY A 497 -10.75 8.10 -32.56
N GLY A 498 -9.84 9.08 -32.50
CA GLY A 498 -10.14 10.42 -32.01
C GLY A 498 -11.24 11.10 -32.82
N PRO A 499 -12.32 11.61 -32.19
CA PRO A 499 -13.38 12.29 -32.92
C PRO A 499 -12.90 13.65 -33.49
N PRO A 500 -13.64 14.24 -34.44
CA PRO A 500 -13.30 15.55 -34.99
C PRO A 500 -13.09 16.61 -33.93
N GLY A 501 -11.99 17.37 -34.03
CA GLY A 501 -11.63 18.40 -33.05
C GLY A 501 -11.13 17.89 -31.70
N ALA A 502 -10.92 16.58 -31.53
CA ALA A 502 -10.28 16.05 -30.32
C ALA A 502 -8.85 16.56 -30.16
N THR A 503 -8.44 16.78 -28.92
CA THR A 503 -7.06 17.12 -28.55
C THR A 503 -6.54 16.14 -27.49
N ALA A 504 -5.23 16.10 -27.30
CA ALA A 504 -4.58 15.36 -26.22
C ALA A 504 -3.90 16.34 -25.26
N GLU A 505 -3.89 15.98 -23.98
CA GLU A 505 -3.11 16.64 -22.94
C GLU A 505 -2.25 15.59 -22.22
N GLN A 506 -0.99 15.90 -21.94
CA GLN A 506 -0.14 15.10 -21.06
C GLN A 506 0.49 15.97 -19.98
N THR A 507 0.38 15.54 -18.72
CA THR A 507 1.00 16.23 -17.58
C THR A 507 2.23 15.51 -17.05
N GLY A 508 3.15 16.29 -16.51
CA GLY A 508 4.40 15.81 -15.89
C GLY A 508 4.21 15.41 -14.44
N TRP A 509 5.34 15.32 -13.73
CA TRP A 509 5.36 15.01 -12.30
C TRP A 509 4.87 16.20 -11.47
N ALA A 510 4.23 15.89 -10.34
CA ALA A 510 3.80 16.87 -9.34
C ALA A 510 4.95 17.36 -8.43
N ALA A 511 6.06 17.77 -9.04
CA ALA A 511 7.24 18.35 -8.39
C ALA A 511 8.12 19.05 -9.44
N ASP A 512 9.26 19.59 -9.02
CA ASP A 512 10.30 20.08 -9.92
C ASP A 512 10.71 18.95 -10.88
N SER A 513 10.34 19.11 -12.14
CA SER A 513 10.44 18.07 -13.17
C SER A 513 10.49 18.66 -14.57
N VAL A 514 10.95 17.84 -15.51
CA VAL A 514 10.99 18.16 -16.94
C VAL A 514 9.91 17.33 -17.64
N LEU A 515 9.22 17.98 -18.58
CA LEU A 515 8.35 17.33 -19.57
C LEU A 515 8.59 17.99 -20.92
N GLU A 516 9.30 17.30 -21.81
CA GLU A 516 9.71 17.80 -23.11
C GLU A 516 8.90 17.15 -24.23
N PRO A 517 8.38 17.95 -25.19
CA PRO A 517 7.70 17.41 -26.35
C PRO A 517 8.70 16.76 -27.31
N LEU A 518 8.44 15.51 -27.72
CA LEU A 518 9.23 14.85 -28.78
C LEU A 518 8.43 14.73 -30.08
N THR A 519 7.30 14.00 -30.05
CA THR A 519 6.47 13.72 -31.24
C THR A 519 5.03 14.11 -30.97
N GLY A 520 4.36 14.75 -31.94
CA GLY A 520 2.91 14.94 -31.96
C GLY A 520 2.37 16.13 -31.15
N TRP A 521 3.20 16.78 -30.34
CA TRP A 521 2.80 17.92 -29.51
C TRP A 521 2.89 19.25 -30.25
N ALA A 522 1.96 20.16 -29.98
CA ALA A 522 1.85 21.48 -30.61
C ALA A 522 2.00 22.64 -29.62
N GLY A 523 1.80 22.39 -28.32
CA GLY A 523 1.90 23.40 -27.28
C GLY A 523 2.43 22.83 -25.98
N GLN A 524 3.07 23.69 -25.19
CA GLN A 524 3.54 23.41 -23.85
C GLN A 524 3.21 24.60 -22.95
N ASP A 525 2.61 24.33 -21.80
CA ASP A 525 2.32 25.31 -20.78
C ASP A 525 2.45 24.71 -19.37
N GLU A 526 2.08 25.50 -18.38
CA GLU A 526 2.08 25.11 -16.98
C GLU A 526 0.68 25.23 -16.39
N VAL A 527 0.27 24.23 -15.61
CA VAL A 527 -1.02 24.22 -14.91
C VAL A 527 -0.83 24.12 -13.41
N ARG A 528 -1.59 24.91 -12.66
CA ARG A 528 -1.50 24.95 -11.20
C ARG A 528 -2.41 23.91 -10.55
N ALA A 529 -1.87 23.19 -9.58
CA ALA A 529 -2.57 22.29 -8.67
C ALA A 529 -2.59 22.93 -7.26
N PRO A 530 -3.60 23.77 -6.93
CA PRO A 530 -3.63 24.57 -5.70
C PRO A 530 -3.76 23.74 -4.41
N HIS A 531 -4.25 22.50 -4.49
CA HIS A 531 -4.32 21.60 -3.33
C HIS A 531 -3.10 20.67 -3.23
N GLY A 532 -2.11 20.85 -4.11
CA GLY A 532 -0.84 20.14 -4.08
C GLY A 532 -0.96 18.62 -4.04
N THR A 533 -0.09 18.01 -3.24
CA THR A 533 0.06 16.58 -3.01
C THR A 533 0.31 16.32 -1.53
N ALA A 534 0.48 15.04 -1.15
CA ALA A 534 0.89 14.68 0.20
C ALA A 534 2.27 15.24 0.63
N TYR A 535 3.06 15.75 -0.32
CA TYR A 535 4.44 16.22 -0.12
C TYR A 535 4.56 17.75 -0.15
N THR A 536 3.63 18.43 -0.81
CA THR A 536 3.67 19.89 -0.97
C THR A 536 2.24 20.47 -0.98
N PRO A 537 1.99 21.62 -0.34
CA PRO A 537 0.65 22.22 -0.27
C PRO A 537 0.10 22.70 -1.62
N TRP A 538 0.98 22.98 -2.59
CA TRP A 538 0.62 23.34 -3.96
C TRP A 538 1.75 22.94 -4.91
N VAL A 539 1.43 22.79 -6.21
CA VAL A 539 2.45 22.52 -7.22
C VAL A 539 2.02 23.03 -8.59
N THR A 540 2.97 23.21 -9.49
CA THR A 540 2.75 23.49 -10.92
C THR A 540 3.19 22.29 -11.73
N LEU A 541 2.38 21.89 -12.70
CA LEU A 541 2.65 20.77 -13.60
C LEU A 541 2.97 21.32 -14.98
N ALA A 542 4.06 20.86 -15.59
CA ALA A 542 4.24 20.99 -17.03
C ALA A 542 3.15 20.21 -17.75
N ARG A 543 2.59 20.79 -18.81
CA ARG A 543 1.55 20.16 -19.64
C ARG A 543 1.86 20.35 -21.12
N LEU A 544 1.77 19.26 -21.86
CA LEU A 544 1.83 19.24 -23.32
C LEU A 544 0.42 19.13 -23.89
N THR A 545 0.19 19.77 -25.04
CA THR A 545 -1.10 19.72 -25.76
C THR A 545 -0.88 19.51 -27.26
N GLY A 546 -1.80 18.80 -27.92
CA GLY A 546 -1.70 18.53 -29.35
C GLY A 546 -3.01 18.03 -29.97
N PRO A 547 -3.15 18.10 -31.31
CA PRO A 547 -4.34 17.60 -32.00
C PRO A 547 -4.40 16.07 -31.97
N ALA A 548 -5.56 15.51 -31.64
CA ALA A 548 -5.75 14.07 -31.44
C ALA A 548 -6.90 13.48 -32.28
N GLU A 549 -7.27 14.13 -33.38
CA GLU A 549 -8.28 13.63 -34.32
C GLU A 549 -7.75 12.42 -35.12
N GLY A 550 -8.59 11.40 -35.31
CA GLY A 550 -8.23 10.19 -36.03
C GLY A 550 -7.25 9.29 -35.27
N THR A 551 -6.17 8.88 -35.93
CA THR A 551 -5.09 8.09 -35.31
C THR A 551 -3.82 8.93 -35.23
N THR A 552 -3.34 9.16 -34.01
CA THR A 552 -2.19 10.05 -33.74
C THR A 552 -1.24 9.40 -32.75
N VAL A 553 0.05 9.73 -32.85
CA VAL A 553 1.11 9.26 -31.96
C VAL A 553 1.72 10.46 -31.26
N PHE A 554 1.88 10.32 -29.95
CA PHE A 554 2.54 11.29 -29.09
C PHE A 554 3.72 10.64 -28.40
N ALA A 555 4.83 11.36 -28.29
CA ALA A 555 5.98 10.95 -27.48
C ALA A 555 6.45 12.15 -26.67
N ALA A 556 6.69 11.95 -25.38
CA ALA A 556 7.24 12.97 -24.50
C ALA A 556 8.32 12.37 -23.61
N HIS A 557 9.38 13.14 -23.41
CA HIS A 557 10.44 12.84 -22.46
C HIS A 557 10.07 13.45 -21.11
N ALA A 558 10.09 12.66 -20.05
CA ALA A 558 9.85 13.14 -18.70
C ALA A 558 11.02 12.76 -17.79
N VAL A 559 11.34 13.66 -16.85
CA VAL A 559 12.35 13.43 -15.83
C VAL A 559 11.83 14.02 -14.53
N LEU A 560 11.81 13.22 -13.45
CA LEU A 560 11.55 13.74 -12.11
C LEU A 560 12.85 14.29 -11.55
N GLY A 561 12.89 15.61 -11.30
CA GLY A 561 14.10 16.38 -11.01
C GLY A 561 14.55 17.24 -12.19
N ALA A 562 15.70 17.90 -12.05
CA ALA A 562 16.30 18.73 -13.09
C ALA A 562 17.19 17.93 -14.05
N GLY A 563 17.24 18.35 -15.31
CA GLY A 563 18.08 17.76 -16.36
C GLY A 563 17.43 16.54 -17.02
N GLY A 564 18.26 15.73 -17.67
CA GLY A 564 17.86 14.60 -18.49
C GLY A 564 18.87 14.38 -19.61
N ALA A 565 18.79 13.22 -20.27
CA ALA A 565 19.49 13.01 -21.53
C ALA A 565 18.79 13.81 -22.65
N ASP A 566 19.55 14.19 -23.68
CA ASP A 566 19.00 14.80 -24.91
C ASP A 566 18.33 13.71 -25.77
N VAL A 567 17.20 13.21 -25.29
CA VAL A 567 16.44 12.13 -25.93
C VAL A 567 15.64 12.70 -27.09
N THR A 568 15.73 12.05 -28.24
CA THR A 568 14.96 12.42 -29.44
C THR A 568 13.98 11.30 -29.81
N ALA A 569 12.89 11.65 -30.50
CA ALA A 569 12.02 10.65 -31.10
C ALA A 569 11.63 11.04 -32.53
N ASP A 570 11.56 10.04 -33.41
CA ASP A 570 10.96 10.14 -34.73
C ASP A 570 9.78 9.14 -34.77
N GLY A 571 8.57 9.66 -34.62
CA GLY A 571 7.37 8.82 -34.51
C GLY A 571 7.44 7.93 -33.26
N THR A 572 7.69 6.64 -33.48
CA THR A 572 7.80 5.59 -32.45
C THR A 572 9.21 5.03 -32.28
N GLU A 573 10.21 5.64 -32.90
CA GLU A 573 11.64 5.35 -32.68
C GLU A 573 12.22 6.39 -31.73
N ILE A 574 12.75 5.96 -30.60
CA ILE A 574 13.34 6.78 -29.55
C ILE A 574 14.85 6.58 -29.58
N ARG A 575 15.63 7.66 -29.48
CA ARG A 575 17.09 7.62 -29.53
C ARG A 575 17.70 8.42 -28.37
N TRP A 576 18.60 7.77 -27.64
CA TRP A 576 19.42 8.40 -26.60
C TRP A 576 20.74 8.93 -27.20
N PRO A 577 21.40 9.90 -26.54
CA PRO A 577 22.64 10.51 -27.04
C PRO A 577 23.81 9.55 -27.28
N ASP A 578 23.83 8.42 -26.57
CA ASP A 578 24.85 7.38 -26.68
C ASP A 578 24.59 6.37 -27.80
N GLY A 579 23.56 6.61 -28.62
CA GLY A 579 23.20 5.77 -29.76
C GLY A 579 22.25 4.62 -29.44
N PHE A 580 21.89 4.41 -28.17
CA PHE A 580 20.87 3.43 -27.81
C PHE A 580 19.52 3.83 -28.40
N THR A 581 18.85 2.88 -29.03
CA THR A 581 17.55 3.10 -29.68
C THR A 581 16.50 2.15 -29.15
N VAL A 582 15.25 2.62 -29.10
CA VAL A 582 14.07 1.79 -28.83
C VAL A 582 13.03 2.06 -29.88
N ARG A 583 12.53 1.00 -30.52
CA ARG A 583 11.46 1.08 -31.52
C ARG A 583 10.20 0.41 -30.99
N ILE A 584 9.08 1.11 -31.12
CA ILE A 584 7.76 0.64 -30.72
C ILE A 584 6.91 0.41 -31.98
N ALA A 585 6.41 -0.81 -32.14
CA ALA A 585 5.31 -1.14 -33.05
C ALA A 585 4.07 -1.47 -32.21
N PHE A 586 2.88 -1.06 -32.64
CA PHE A 586 1.65 -1.25 -31.85
C PHE A 586 0.72 -2.35 -32.42
N ASP A 587 0.95 -2.84 -33.64
CA ASP A 587 0.11 -3.87 -34.30
C ASP A 587 0.95 -5.02 -34.92
N PRO A 588 1.27 -6.09 -34.16
CA PRO A 588 1.08 -6.26 -32.72
C PRO A 588 2.03 -5.36 -31.91
N LEU A 589 1.80 -5.26 -30.59
CA LEU A 589 2.74 -4.54 -29.72
C LEU A 589 4.09 -5.26 -29.70
N GLU A 590 5.13 -4.59 -30.17
CA GLU A 590 6.52 -5.02 -30.08
C GLU A 590 7.40 -3.83 -29.65
N VAL A 591 8.26 -4.06 -28.66
CA VAL A 591 9.24 -3.08 -28.19
C VAL A 591 10.62 -3.70 -28.36
N THR A 592 11.43 -3.15 -29.27
CA THR A 592 12.77 -3.65 -29.60
C THR A 592 13.81 -2.58 -29.28
N ALA A 593 14.94 -3.00 -28.69
CA ALA A 593 16.07 -2.12 -28.42
C ALA A 593 17.24 -2.47 -29.34
N GLY A 594 18.02 -1.46 -29.75
CA GLY A 594 19.12 -1.57 -30.71
C GLY A 594 20.32 -0.72 -30.34
#